data_AF-F9X531-F1
#
_entry.id   AF-F9X531-F1
#
_cell.length_a   1.000
_cell.length_b   1.000
_cell.length_c   1.000
_cell.angle_alpha   90.00
_cell.angle_beta   90.00
_cell.angle_gamma   90.00
#
_symmetry.space_group_name_H-M   'P 1'
#
loop_
_entity.id
_entity.type
_entity.pdbx_description
1 polymer ?
#
loop_
_entity_poly.entity_id
_entity_poly.type
_entity_poly.pdbx_seq_one_letter_code
_entity_poly.pdbx_strand_id
1 'polypeptide(L)' 'CVGYAPSKNRRCQNAIAVANRHEVQKRIRALPKHFGNSVGLRHELSVIASKALCKHDHQEQTGDMAEQWS' A
#
# COMPACT_ATOMS: atom_id res chain seq x y z
N CYS A 1 3.62 8.35 -2.86
CA CYS A 1 3.02 7.79 -1.64
C CYS A 1 1.53 7.57 -1.89
N VAL A 2 0.92 6.53 -1.34
CA VAL A 2 -0.54 6.33 -1.40
C VAL A 2 -1.29 6.86 -0.19
N GLY A 3 -0.57 7.26 0.86
CA GLY A 3 -1.14 7.75 2.11
C GLY A 3 -1.84 9.10 1.98
N TYR A 4 -2.64 9.41 2.99
CA TYR A 4 -3.42 10.65 3.11
C TYR A 4 -2.87 11.51 4.26
N ALA A 5 -2.65 12.80 4.00
CA ALA A 5 -2.14 13.75 4.98
C ALA A 5 -3.31 14.56 5.58
N PRO A 6 -3.84 14.17 6.75
CA PRO A 6 -5.04 14.81 7.33
C PRO A 6 -4.80 16.28 7.69
N SER A 7 -3.60 16.63 8.17
CA SER A 7 -3.22 18.01 8.49
C SER A 7 -3.30 18.98 7.30
N LYS A 8 -3.25 18.45 6.06
CA LYS A 8 -3.33 19.23 4.82
C LYS A 8 -4.58 18.90 4.00
N ASN A 9 -5.48 18.07 4.55
CA ASN A 9 -6.70 17.60 3.91
C ASN A 9 -6.51 17.09 2.46
N ARG A 10 -5.42 16.37 2.19
CA ARG A 10 -5.07 15.92 0.83
C ARG A 10 -4.22 14.65 0.81
N ARG A 11 -4.14 14.02 -0.37
CA ARG A 11 -3.21 12.91 -0.60
C ARG A 11 -1.75 13.34 -0.44
N CYS A 12 -0.93 12.44 0.11
CA CYS A 12 0.51 12.63 0.23
C CYS A 12 1.16 12.81 -1.15
N GLN A 13 2.02 13.80 -1.26
CA GLN A 13 2.80 14.09 -2.48
C GLN A 13 4.23 13.53 -2.43
N ASN A 14 4.66 12.94 -1.31
CA ASN A 14 6.02 12.42 -1.19
C ASN A 14 6.24 11.28 -2.19
N ALA A 15 7.34 11.35 -2.93
CA ALA A 15 7.79 10.25 -3.76
C ALA A 15 8.10 9.02 -2.89
N ILE A 16 7.89 7.83 -3.45
CA ILE A 16 8.44 6.59 -2.91
C ILE A 16 9.69 6.22 -3.70
N ALA A 17 10.58 5.44 -3.10
CA ALA A 17 11.75 4.93 -3.80
C ALA A 17 11.34 4.17 -5.08
N VAL A 18 12.09 4.34 -6.17
CA VAL A 18 11.82 3.67 -7.46
C VAL A 18 11.77 2.15 -7.29
N ALA A 19 12.68 1.59 -6.49
CA ALA A 19 12.68 0.17 -6.14
C ALA A 19 11.36 -0.29 -5.50
N ASN A 20 10.78 0.51 -4.59
CA ASN A 20 9.49 0.20 -3.98
C ASN A 20 8.36 0.26 -5.01
N ARG A 21 8.38 1.24 -5.92
CA ARG A 21 7.39 1.33 -7.00
C ARG A 21 7.41 0.09 -7.90
N HIS A 22 8.59 -0.38 -8.30
CA HIS A 22 8.74 -1.59 -9.11
C HIS A 22 8.23 -2.83 -8.37
N GLU A 23 8.58 -2.99 -7.10
CA GLU A 23 8.13 -4.11 -6.28
C GLU A 23 6.60 -4.10 -6.08
N VAL A 24 6.01 -2.93 -5.83
CA VAL A 24 4.54 -2.76 -5.75
C VAL A 24 3.87 -3.20 -7.04
N GLN A 25 4.36 -2.73 -8.20
CA GLN A 25 3.80 -3.10 -9.51
C GLN A 25 3.93 -4.60 -9.78
N LYS A 26 5.07 -5.21 -9.42
CA LYS A 26 5.30 -6.65 -9.54
C LYS A 26 4.30 -7.44 -8.70
N ARG A 27 4.09 -7.05 -7.44
CA ARG A 27 3.15 -7.72 -6.53
C ARG A 27 1.71 -7.61 -6.99
N ILE A 28 1.27 -6.40 -7.39
CA ILE A 28 -0.08 -6.20 -7.92
C ILE A 28 -0.34 -7.11 -9.13
N ARG A 29 0.64 -7.25 -10.05
CA ARG A 29 0.52 -8.15 -11.21
C ARG A 29 0.52 -9.63 -10.85
N ALA A 30 1.15 -9.99 -9.73
CA ALA A 30 1.21 -11.35 -9.23
C ALA A 30 -0.01 -11.74 -8.37
N LEU A 31 -0.88 -10.77 -8.01
CA LEU A 31 -2.10 -11.06 -7.28
C LEU A 31 -3.00 -11.99 -8.12
N PRO A 32 -3.42 -13.15 -7.59
CA PRO A 32 -4.38 -14.00 -8.28
C PRO A 32 -5.70 -13.27 -8.49
N LYS A 33 -6.34 -13.52 -9.64
CA LYS A 33 -7.63 -12.91 -10.01
C LYS A 33 -8.77 -13.28 -9.04
N HIS A 34 -8.64 -14.40 -8.35
CA HIS A 34 -9.58 -14.86 -7.34
C HIS A 34 -8.81 -15.24 -6.07
N PHE A 35 -9.01 -14.49 -5.00
CA PHE A 35 -8.55 -14.88 -3.66
C PHE A 35 -9.69 -15.63 -2.96
N GLY A 36 -9.53 -16.94 -2.79
CA GLY A 36 -10.44 -17.74 -1.98
C GLY A 36 -10.24 -17.57 -0.46
N ASN A 37 -9.17 -16.89 -0.03
CA ASN A 37 -8.85 -16.64 1.38
C ASN A 37 -8.58 -15.14 1.60
N SER A 38 -9.47 -14.49 2.34
CA SER A 38 -9.40 -13.05 2.68
C SER A 38 -8.16 -12.69 3.52
N VAL A 39 -7.64 -13.62 4.34
CA VAL A 39 -6.46 -13.39 5.18
C VAL A 39 -5.19 -13.27 4.34
N GLY A 40 -5.05 -14.14 3.33
CA GLY A 40 -3.91 -14.10 2.40
C GLY A 40 -3.92 -12.83 1.55
N LEU A 41 -5.09 -12.40 1.09
CA LEU A 41 -5.24 -11.13 0.36
C LEU A 41 -4.87 -9.93 1.23
N ARG A 42 -5.41 -9.83 2.46
CA ARG A 42 -5.08 -8.74 3.38
C ARG A 42 -3.59 -8.68 3.70
N HIS A 43 -2.93 -9.83 3.85
CA HIS A 43 -1.48 -9.88 4.05
C HIS A 43 -0.72 -9.30 2.85
N GLU A 44 -1.02 -9.73 1.62
CA GLU A 44 -0.35 -9.19 0.42
C GLU A 44 -0.63 -7.69 0.23
N LEU A 45 -1.87 -7.24 0.48
CA LEU A 45 -2.23 -5.82 0.43
C LEU A 45 -1.48 -5.00 1.47
N SER A 46 -1.26 -5.53 2.68
CA SER A 46 -0.44 -4.90 3.70
C SER A 46 1.03 -4.77 3.27
N VAL A 47 1.59 -5.82 2.65
CA VAL A 47 2.95 -5.74 2.09
C VAL A 47 3.03 -4.70 0.97
N ILE A 48 2.04 -4.65 0.08
CA ILE A 48 1.93 -3.63 -0.97
C ILE A 48 1.85 -2.22 -0.35
N ALA A 49 1.00 -2.03 0.66
CA ALA A 49 0.81 -0.76 1.34
C ALA A 49 2.09 -0.25 1.98
N SER A 50 2.80 -1.09 2.74
CA SER A 50 4.05 -0.71 3.43
C SER A 50 5.11 -0.12 2.46
N LYS A 51 5.15 -0.63 1.22
CA LYS A 51 6.07 -0.16 0.17
C LYS A 51 5.54 1.04 -0.59
N ALA A 52 4.22 1.20 -0.69
CA ALA A 52 3.55 2.30 -1.38
C ALA A 52 3.43 3.56 -0.51
N LEU A 53 3.58 3.43 0.81
CA LEU A 53 3.59 4.51 1.79
C LEU A 53 5.02 5.07 1.95
N CYS A 54 5.14 6.37 2.23
CA CYS A 54 6.45 6.97 2.49
C CYS A 54 6.93 6.57 3.89
N LYS A 55 8.26 6.47 4.08
CA LYS A 55 8.86 6.06 5.35
C LYS A 55 8.67 7.10 6.47
N HIS A 56 8.53 8.38 6.12
CA HIS A 56 8.56 9.47 7.08
C HIS A 56 7.25 9.62 7.86
N ASP A 57 6.11 9.59 7.16
CA ASP A 57 4.85 10.13 7.71
C ASP A 57 3.65 9.18 7.64
N HIS A 58 3.72 8.10 6.86
CA HIS A 58 2.50 7.35 6.55
C HIS A 58 2.67 5.84 6.69
N GLN A 59 3.74 5.35 7.34
CA GLN A 59 3.90 3.90 7.54
C GLN A 59 2.80 3.33 8.45
N GLU A 60 2.29 4.12 9.41
CA GLU A 60 1.18 3.69 10.27
C GLU A 60 -0.12 3.42 9.50
N GLN A 61 -0.30 4.01 8.32
CA GLN A 61 -1.49 3.82 7.48
C GLN A 61 -1.50 2.47 6.75
N THR A 62 -0.49 1.62 6.94
CA THR A 62 -0.37 0.32 6.24
C THR A 62 -1.60 -0.56 6.49
N GLY A 63 -2.05 -0.64 7.74
CA GLY A 63 -3.24 -1.43 8.11
C GLY A 63 -4.50 -0.91 7.45
N ASP A 64 -4.74 0.39 7.54
CA ASP A 64 -5.91 1.07 6.96
C ASP A 64 -5.97 0.90 5.45
N MET A 65 -4.82 0.99 4.77
CA MET A 65 -4.74 0.77 3.33
C MET A 65 -5.05 -0.68 2.97
N ALA A 66 -4.50 -1.65 3.70
CA ALA A 66 -4.78 -3.06 3.45
C ALA A 66 -6.27 -3.40 3.64
N GLU A 67 -6.93 -2.75 4.61
CA GLU A 67 -8.35 -2.92 4.89
C GLU A 67 -9.26 -2.29 3.83
N GLN A 68 -8.90 -1.10 3.35
CA GLN A 68 -9.67 -0.42 2.30
C GLN A 68 -9.55 -1.09 0.93
N TRP A 69 -8.52 -1.92 0.69
CA TRP A 69 -8.27 -2.57 -0.60
C TRP A 69 -8.72 -4.04 -0.66
N SER A 70 -9.05 -4.65 0.47
CA SER A 70 -9.49 -6.06 0.57
C SER A 70 -10.96 -6.21 0.23
#